data_AF-A0A537VJ17-F1
#
_entry.id   AF-A0A537VJ17-F1
#
_cell.length_a   1.000
_cell.length_b   1.000
_cell.length_c   1.000
_cell.angle_alpha   90.00
_cell.angle_beta   90.00
_cell.angle_gamma   90.00
#
_symmetry.space_group_name_H-M   'P 1'
#
loop_
_entity.id
_entity.type
_entity.pdbx_description
1 polymer ?
#
loop_
_entity_poly.entity_id
_entity_poly.type
_entity_poly.pdbx_seq_one_letter_code
_entity_poly.pdbx_strand_id
1 'polypeptide(L)'
;MIDVPTVLFVCVHNAGRSQMAAGLLAKYAGPRIVVRSAGSTPADEVNATVVEITMGCGDACPVFPGKRYLDWDLPDPSGLPVEAVRPIRNEIDARVRTLAEELLG
;
A
#
# COMPACT_ATOMS: atom_id res chain seq x y z
N MET A 1 8.08 -15.21 18.88
CA MET A 1 7.35 -13.98 18.49
C MET A 1 6.74 -14.26 17.15
N ILE A 2 5.41 -14.29 17.04
CA ILE A 2 4.76 -14.26 15.73
C ILE A 2 5.00 -12.82 15.27
N ASP A 3 5.87 -12.64 14.29
CA ASP A 3 6.14 -11.30 13.75
C ASP A 3 4.84 -10.81 13.12
N VAL A 4 4.33 -9.67 13.60
CA VAL A 4 3.10 -9.11 13.04
C VAL A 4 3.45 -8.62 11.64
N PRO A 5 2.83 -9.16 10.57
CA PRO A 5 3.21 -8.80 9.21
C PRO A 5 3.05 -7.28 9.02
N THR A 6 4.04 -6.69 8.36
CA THR A 6 4.03 -5.26 8.04
C THR A 6 3.72 -5.08 6.56
N VAL A 7 2.83 -4.16 6.23
CA VAL A 7 2.53 -3.77 4.84
C VAL A 7 2.87 -2.30 4.66
N LEU A 8 3.69 -2.00 3.65
CA LEU A 8 4.07 -0.66 3.25
C LEU A 8 3.44 -0.32 1.88
N PHE A 9 2.56 0.68 1.85
CA PHE A 9 2.01 1.23 0.60
C PHE A 9 2.81 2.44 0.13
N VAL A 10 3.31 2.44 -1.11
CA VAL A 10 4.14 3.50 -1.66
C VAL A 10 3.50 4.06 -2.93
N CYS A 11 3.34 5.38 -3.01
CA CYS A 11 3.01 6.08 -4.25
C CYS A 11 3.91 7.32 -4.40
N VAL A 12 3.77 8.12 -5.46
CA VAL A 12 4.65 9.30 -5.67
C VAL A 12 4.61 10.26 -4.48
N HIS A 13 3.44 10.80 -4.14
CA HIS A 13 3.31 11.91 -3.18
C HIS A 13 2.86 11.53 -1.76
N ASN A 14 2.63 10.24 -1.50
CA ASN A 14 1.99 9.77 -0.26
C ASN A 14 0.65 10.47 0.10
N ALA A 15 -0.13 10.93 -0.88
CA ALA A 15 -1.30 11.79 -0.63
C ALA A 15 -2.63 11.25 -1.21
N GLY A 16 -2.60 10.09 -1.89
CA GLY A 16 -3.78 9.55 -2.58
C GLY A 16 -3.89 8.04 -2.42
N ARG A 17 -3.43 7.31 -3.43
CA ARG A 17 -3.46 5.84 -3.53
C ARG A 17 -2.93 5.15 -2.26
N SER A 18 -1.72 5.48 -1.82
CA SER A 18 -1.10 4.86 -0.64
C SER A 18 -1.87 5.12 0.66
N GLN A 19 -2.40 6.34 0.85
CA GLN A 19 -3.20 6.72 2.02
C GLN A 19 -4.55 5.99 2.05
N MET A 20 -5.22 5.90 0.89
CA MET A 20 -6.46 5.14 0.77
C MET A 20 -6.25 3.66 1.12
N ALA A 21 -5.21 3.05 0.56
CA ALA A 21 -4.91 1.65 0.79
C ALA A 21 -4.55 1.37 2.26
N ALA A 22 -3.73 2.23 2.87
CA ALA A 22 -3.36 2.12 4.27
C ALA A 22 -4.58 2.24 5.21
N GLY A 23 -5.46 3.21 4.98
CA GLY A 23 -6.68 3.38 5.78
C GLY A 23 -7.63 2.19 5.67
N LEU A 24 -7.80 1.64 4.46
CA LEU A 24 -8.65 0.47 4.22
C LEU A 24 -8.06 -0.79 4.87
N LEU A 25 -6.75 -1.02 4.75
CA LEU A 25 -6.13 -2.20 5.35
C LEU A 25 -6.18 -2.14 6.87
N ALA A 26 -5.91 -0.98 7.46
CA ALA A 26 -6.02 -0.77 8.91
C ALA A 26 -7.44 -1.07 9.41
N LYS A 27 -8.47 -0.68 8.63
CA LYS A 27 -9.88 -0.97 8.94
C LYS A 27 -10.18 -2.46 8.92
N TYR A 28 -9.65 -3.23 7.98
CA TYR A 28 -9.95 -4.66 7.84
C TYR A 28 -9.11 -5.56 8.75
N ALA A 29 -7.82 -5.24 8.89
CA ALA A 29 -6.89 -6.06 9.63
C ALA A 29 -6.92 -5.78 11.14
N GLY A 30 -7.27 -4.56 11.55
CA GLY A 30 -7.15 -4.13 12.94
C GLY A 30 -5.69 -4.24 13.42
N PRO A 31 -5.42 -4.70 14.65
CA PRO A 31 -4.06 -4.78 15.20
C PRO A 31 -3.24 -5.96 14.66
N ARG A 32 -3.79 -6.77 13.75
CA ARG A 32 -3.15 -8.01 13.24
C ARG A 32 -2.13 -7.76 12.13
N ILE A 33 -2.10 -6.55 11.57
CA ILE A 33 -1.15 -6.13 10.54
C ILE A 33 -0.65 -4.73 10.91
N VAL A 34 0.67 -4.52 10.82
CA VAL A 34 1.25 -3.18 10.94
C VAL A 34 1.15 -2.50 9.58
N VAL A 35 0.35 -1.44 9.50
CA VAL A 35 0.14 -0.70 8.24
C VAL A 35 0.99 0.56 8.21
N ARG A 36 1.69 0.79 7.08
CA ARG A 36 2.54 1.94 6.80
C ARG A 36 2.28 2.47 5.39
N SER A 37 2.57 3.75 5.16
CA SER A 37 2.45 4.40 3.85
C SER A 37 3.61 5.39 3.63
N ALA A 38 4.15 5.45 2.42
CA ALA A 38 5.27 6.33 2.06
C ALA A 38 5.13 6.96 0.66
N GLY A 39 5.99 7.93 0.39
CA GLY A 39 6.21 8.56 -0.93
C GLY A 39 7.39 7.89 -1.64
N SER A 40 7.61 8.08 -2.94
CA SER A 40 8.79 7.54 -3.65
C SER A 40 10.13 8.18 -3.23
N THR A 41 10.08 9.14 -2.31
CA THR A 41 11.24 9.71 -1.62
C THR A 41 11.25 9.42 -0.10
N PRO A 42 11.49 8.17 0.39
CA PRO A 42 11.63 7.87 1.81
C PRO A 42 12.90 7.04 2.18
N ALA A 43 13.15 6.84 3.49
CA ALA A 43 14.40 6.43 4.16
C ALA A 43 15.08 5.08 3.79
N ASP A 44 16.29 4.87 4.33
CA ASP A 44 17.31 3.88 3.90
C ASP A 44 16.90 2.39 3.95
N GLU A 45 16.00 1.94 4.84
CA GLU A 45 15.57 0.52 4.89
C GLU A 45 14.13 0.33 5.42
N VAL A 46 13.42 -0.65 4.84
CA VAL A 46 12.16 -1.20 5.35
C VAL A 46 12.42 -2.55 6.05
N ASN A 47 11.63 -2.91 7.05
CA ASN A 47 11.80 -4.15 7.81
C ASN A 47 11.85 -5.40 6.90
N ALA A 48 12.82 -6.28 7.17
CA ALA A 48 12.85 -7.73 6.93
C ALA A 48 11.61 -8.38 6.27
N THR A 49 10.49 -8.24 6.96
CA THR A 49 9.27 -9.04 6.76
C THR A 49 8.13 -8.26 6.11
N VAL A 50 8.44 -7.11 5.50
CA VAL A 50 7.44 -6.21 4.91
C VAL A 50 7.00 -6.68 3.53
N VAL A 51 5.70 -6.62 3.28
CA VAL A 51 5.13 -6.60 1.93
C VAL A 51 5.06 -5.15 1.46
N GLU A 52 5.72 -4.85 0.36
CA GLU A 52 5.72 -3.52 -0.25
C GLU A 52 4.78 -3.47 -1.44
N ILE A 53 3.97 -2.41 -1.49
CA ILE A 53 2.95 -2.22 -2.52
C ILE A 53 3.19 -0.90 -3.22
N THR A 54 3.64 -0.95 -4.47
CA THR A 54 3.87 0.23 -5.29
C THR A 54 2.61 0.61 -6.05
N MET A 55 2.24 1.89 -5.99
CA MET A 55 1.01 2.42 -6.58
C MET A 55 1.36 3.69 -7.37
N GLY A 56 2.10 3.51 -8.46
CA GLY A 56 2.50 4.58 -9.38
C GLY A 56 3.80 5.30 -9.04
N CYS A 57 4.71 4.70 -8.26
CA CYS A 57 6.08 5.22 -8.16
C CYS A 57 7.01 4.76 -9.30
N GLY A 58 6.67 3.66 -10.00
CA GLY A 58 7.54 3.07 -11.02
C GLY A 58 8.95 2.79 -10.50
N ASP A 59 9.97 3.07 -11.32
CA ASP A 59 11.38 2.88 -10.99
C ASP A 59 11.92 3.85 -9.93
N ALA A 60 11.10 4.79 -9.46
CA ALA A 60 11.52 5.76 -8.44
C ALA A 60 11.51 5.18 -7.02
N CYS A 61 10.91 4.00 -6.81
CA CYS A 61 10.93 3.34 -5.51
C CYS A 61 12.28 2.61 -5.26
N PRO A 62 12.89 2.75 -4.07
CA PRO A 62 14.07 1.96 -3.71
C PRO A 62 13.73 0.46 -3.66
N VAL A 63 14.62 -0.38 -4.22
CA VAL A 63 14.47 -1.85 -4.19
C VAL A 63 15.15 -2.41 -2.94
N PHE A 64 14.38 -3.09 -2.10
CA PHE A 64 14.83 -3.74 -0.87
C PHE A 64 14.95 -5.27 -1.06
N PRO A 65 16.14 -5.84 -0.86
CA PRO A 65 16.34 -7.28 -0.98
C PRO A 65 15.47 -8.10 -0.01
N GLY A 66 14.96 -9.25 -0.49
CA GLY A 66 14.23 -10.21 0.34
C GLY A 66 12.80 -9.83 0.70
N LYS A 67 12.21 -8.81 0.05
CA LYS A 67 10.81 -8.39 0.28
C LYS A 67 9.86 -8.88 -0.79
N ARG A 68 8.60 -9.07 -0.40
CA ARG A 68 7.51 -9.34 -1.33
C ARG A 68 7.03 -8.01 -1.90
N TYR A 69 7.14 -7.87 -3.21
CA TYR A 69 6.66 -6.71 -3.95
C TYR A 69 5.32 -7.02 -4.61
N LEU A 70 4.38 -6.07 -4.53
CA LEU A 70 3.16 -6.05 -5.32
C LEU A 70 3.10 -4.71 -6.06
N ASP A 71 3.07 -4.76 -7.38
CA ASP A 71 2.87 -3.55 -8.18
C ASP A 71 1.41 -3.43 -8.58
N TRP A 72 0.79 -2.33 -8.15
CA TRP A 72 -0.59 -2.01 -8.44
C TRP A 72 -0.65 -0.81 -9.38
N ASP A 73 -0.76 -1.12 -10.67
CA ASP A 73 -1.10 -0.12 -11.67
C ASP A 73 -2.52 0.39 -11.42
N LEU A 74 -2.60 1.67 -11.04
CA LEU A 74 -3.81 2.36 -10.62
C LEU A 74 -3.73 3.81 -11.11
N PRO A 75 -4.81 4.40 -11.64
CA PRO A 75 -4.79 5.79 -12.10
C PRO A 75 -4.50 6.77 -10.95
N ASP A 76 -3.84 7.90 -11.26
CA ASP A 76 -3.61 8.95 -10.27
C ASP A 76 -4.93 9.71 -9.98
N PRO A 77 -5.42 9.72 -8.72
CA PRO A 77 -6.62 10.48 -8.35
C PRO A 77 -6.40 12.00 -8.30
N SER A 78 -5.16 12.49 -8.38
CA SER A 78 -4.84 13.91 -8.21
C SER A 78 -5.57 14.79 -9.23
N GLY A 79 -6.25 15.84 -8.73
CA GLY A 79 -6.99 16.80 -9.57
C GLY A 79 -8.30 16.28 -10.15
N LEU A 80 -8.68 15.02 -9.90
CA LEU A 80 -9.94 14.46 -10.39
C LEU A 80 -11.14 14.82 -9.49
N PRO A 81 -12.35 14.93 -10.05
CA PRO A 81 -13.57 15.07 -9.25
C PRO A 81 -13.83 13.81 -8.43
N VAL A 82 -14.53 13.95 -7.30
CA VAL A 82 -14.81 12.83 -6.37
C VAL A 82 -15.43 11.61 -7.06
N GLU A 83 -16.30 11.80 -8.04
CA GLU A 83 -16.95 10.71 -8.77
C GLU A 83 -15.97 9.89 -9.62
N ALA A 84 -14.88 10.51 -10.11
CA ALA A 84 -13.81 9.81 -10.81
C ALA A 84 -12.80 9.18 -9.84
N VAL A 85 -12.69 9.68 -8.60
CA VAL A 85 -11.86 9.08 -7.54
C VAL A 85 -12.52 7.83 -6.93
N ARG A 86 -13.86 7.77 -6.90
CA ARG A 86 -14.60 6.63 -6.31
C ARG A 86 -14.24 5.27 -6.91
N PRO A 87 -14.16 5.10 -8.25
CA PRO A 87 -13.70 3.85 -8.85
C PRO A 87 -12.31 3.43 -8.37
N ILE A 88 -11.35 4.39 -8.32
CA ILE A 88 -9.97 4.14 -7.87
C ILE A 88 -9.98 3.62 -6.43
N ARG A 89 -10.71 4.30 -5.54
CA ARG A 89 -10.88 3.86 -4.15
C ARG A 89 -11.50 2.47 -4.06
N ASN A 90 -12.52 2.16 -4.86
CA ASN A 90 -13.19 0.86 -4.82
C ASN A 90 -12.27 -0.27 -5.30
N GLU A 91 -11.43 0.01 -6.30
CA GLU A 91 -10.43 -0.95 -6.76
C GLU A 91 -9.36 -1.20 -5.69
N ILE A 92 -8.88 -0.13 -5.04
CA ILE A 92 -7.97 -0.25 -3.90
C ILE A 92 -8.64 -1.07 -2.79
N ASP A 93 -9.92 -0.84 -2.51
CA ASP A 93 -10.68 -1.59 -1.50
C ASP A 93 -10.71 -3.09 -1.80
N ALA A 94 -11.02 -3.46 -3.04
CA ALA A 94 -11.06 -4.85 -3.46
C ALA A 94 -9.68 -5.52 -3.29
N ARG A 95 -8.61 -4.89 -3.78
CA ARG A 95 -7.25 -5.43 -3.69
C ARG A 95 -6.78 -5.55 -2.23
N VAL A 96 -7.10 -4.57 -1.40
CA VAL A 96 -6.74 -4.56 0.03
C VAL A 96 -7.48 -5.66 0.80
N ARG A 97 -8.74 -5.95 0.47
CA ARG A 97 -9.48 -7.07 1.09
C ARG A 97 -8.82 -8.42 0.79
N THR A 98 -8.50 -8.66 -0.48
CA THR A 98 -7.79 -9.87 -0.89
C THR A 98 -6.45 -9.99 -0.17
N LEU A 99 -5.67 -8.91 -0.10
CA LEU A 99 -4.41 -8.90 0.65
C LEU A 99 -4.61 -9.21 2.14
N ALA A 100 -5.65 -8.63 2.77
CA ALA A 100 -5.94 -8.90 4.16
C ALA A 100 -6.30 -10.37 4.39
N GLU A 101 -7.07 -10.98 3.48
CA GLU A 101 -7.40 -12.41 3.53
C GLU A 101 -6.16 -13.29 3.38
N GLU A 102 -5.27 -12.96 2.43
CA GLU A 102 -4.00 -13.67 2.24
C GLU A 102 -3.05 -13.60 3.44
N LEU A 103 -3.01 -12.46 4.14
CA LEU A 103 -2.09 -12.24 5.26
C LEU A 103 -2.64 -12.74 6.60
N LEU A 104 -3.94 -12.96 6.70
CA LEU A 104 -4.62 -13.36 7.94
C LEU A 104 -5.14 -14.80 7.91
N GLY A 105 -5.20 -15.43 6.74
CA GLY A 105 -5.47 -16.87 6.57
C GLY A 105 -4.24 -17.71 6.88
#